data_AF-A0A7L5ZJ54-F1
#
_entry.id   AF-A0A7L5ZJ54-F1
#
_cell.length_a   1.000
_cell.length_b   1.000
_cell.length_c   1.000
_cell.angle_alpha   90.00
_cell.angle_beta   90.00
_cell.angle_gamma   90.00
#
_symmetry.space_group_name_H-M   'P 1'
#
loop_
_entity.id
_entity.type
_entity.pdbx_description
1 polymer ?
#
loop_
_entity_poly.entity_id
_entity_poly.type
_entity_poly.pdbx_seq_one_letter_code
_entity_poly.pdbx_strand_id
1 'polypeptide(L)' 'MDAAIVLFAEKGVLAASVEEICEQAGFTRGAFYSNFESKDDLCVAVMHRQGQDSLRATQEATASVAAEPRPATPTR' A
#
# COMPACT_ATOMS: atom_id res chain seq x y z
N MET A 1 4.60 -4.06 -7.50
CA MET A 1 4.44 -3.91 -6.04
C MET A 1 3.26 -4.73 -5.51
N ASP A 2 2.12 -4.80 -6.18
CA ASP A 2 0.93 -5.51 -5.67
C ASP A 2 1.19 -7.01 -5.39
N ALA A 3 1.89 -7.72 -6.28
CA ALA A 3 2.29 -9.12 -6.03
C ALA A 3 3.14 -9.28 -4.76
N ALA A 4 4.03 -8.32 -4.49
CA ALA A 4 4.85 -8.33 -3.29
C ALA A 4 4.02 -8.10 -2.03
N ILE A 5 3.02 -7.21 -2.07
CA ILE A 5 2.07 -7.01 -0.96
C ILE A 5 1.36 -8.32 -0.62
N VAL A 6 0.84 -9.02 -1.63
CA VAL A 6 0.14 -10.30 -1.44
C VAL A 6 1.09 -11.34 -0.81
N LEU A 7 2.27 -11.57 -1.41
CA LEU A 7 3.23 -12.54 -0.90
C LEU A 7 3.72 -12.20 0.51
N PHE A 8 4.00 -10.93 0.79
CA PHE A 8 4.42 -10.50 2.13
C PHE A 8 3.32 -10.71 3.16
N ALA A 9 2.04 -10.51 2.81
CA ALA A 9 0.92 -10.76 3.69
C ALA A 9 0.69 -12.26 3.95
N GLU A 10 0.93 -13.12 2.94
CA GLU A 10 0.68 -14.56 3.03
C GLU A 10 1.75 -15.32 3.80
N LYS A 11 3.04 -15.04 3.53
CA LYS A 11 4.16 -15.82 4.09
C LYS A 11 5.20 -14.99 4.85
N GLY A 12 5.04 -13.67 4.88
CA GLY A 12 6.00 -12.75 5.47
C GLY A 12 7.15 -12.37 4.52
N VAL A 13 7.77 -11.23 4.82
CA VAL A 13 8.84 -10.64 3.98
C VAL A 13 10.04 -11.57 3.86
N LEU A 14 10.46 -12.23 4.95
CA LEU A 14 11.64 -13.09 4.93
C LEU A 14 11.46 -14.32 4.05
N ALA A 15 10.28 -14.93 4.07
CA ALA A 15 9.99 -16.17 3.32
C ALA A 15 9.68 -15.93 1.84
N ALA A 16 9.27 -14.72 1.44
CA ALA A 16 9.06 -14.39 0.03
C ALA A 16 10.39 -14.19 -0.72
N SER A 17 10.54 -14.77 -1.91
CA SER A 17 11.71 -14.56 -2.76
C SER A 17 11.46 -13.54 -3.88
N VAL A 18 12.53 -12.99 -4.46
CA VAL A 18 12.42 -12.10 -5.63
C VAL A 18 11.87 -12.85 -6.83
N GLU A 19 12.23 -14.12 -6.98
CA GLU A 19 11.74 -15.04 -8.01
C GLU A 19 10.22 -15.21 -7.93
N GLU A 20 9.68 -15.53 -6.74
CA GLU A 20 8.24 -15.70 -6.53
C GLU A 20 7.48 -14.41 -6.80
N ILE A 21 8.02 -13.26 -6.37
CA ILE A 21 7.42 -11.94 -6.64
C ILE A 21 7.37 -11.65 -8.14
N CYS A 22 8.46 -11.96 -8.86
CA CYS A 22 8.52 -11.78 -10.32
C CYS A 22 7.54 -12.70 -11.04
N GLU A 23 7.47 -13.97 -10.66
CA GLU A 23 6.57 -14.97 -11.22
C GLU A 23 5.11 -14.55 -11.05
N GLN A 24 4.72 -14.18 -9.82
CA GLN A 24 3.37 -13.72 -9.52
C GLN A 24 3.02 -12.39 -10.19
N ALA A 25 4.00 -11.51 -10.42
CA ALA A 25 3.79 -10.25 -11.11
C ALA A 25 3.85 -10.36 -12.65
N GLY A 26 4.22 -11.52 -13.21
CA GLY A 26 4.44 -11.68 -14.65
C GLY A 26 5.64 -10.91 -15.19
N PHE A 27 6.67 -10.67 -14.37
CA PHE A 27 7.87 -9.93 -14.74
C PHE A 27 9.13 -10.80 -14.69
N THR A 28 10.19 -10.31 -15.32
CA THR A 28 11.52 -10.94 -15.24
C THR A 28 12.30 -10.40 -14.05
N ARG A 29 13.32 -11.15 -13.61
CA ARG A 29 14.29 -10.68 -12.61
C ARG A 29 15.01 -9.41 -13.04
N GLY A 30 15.34 -9.29 -14.33
CA GLY A 30 15.97 -8.08 -14.87
C GLY A 30 15.08 -6.84 -14.70
N ALA A 31 13.77 -6.98 -14.92
CA ALA A 31 12.80 -5.92 -14.69
C ALA A 31 12.64 -5.60 -13.19
N PHE A 32 12.83 -6.56 -12.29
CA PHE A 32 12.89 -6.26 -10.86
C PHE A 32 14.11 -5.38 -10.55
N TYR A 33 15.31 -5.81 -10.97
CA TYR A 33 16.56 -5.13 -10.64
C TYR A 33 16.76 -3.80 -11.36
N SER A 34 15.96 -3.49 -12.39
CA SER A 34 15.90 -2.15 -12.96
C SER A 34 15.13 -1.15 -12.10
N ASN A 35 14.30 -1.63 -11.16
CA ASN A 35 13.44 -0.81 -10.30
C ASN A 35 13.86 -0.83 -8.83
N PHE A 36 14.45 -1.92 -8.34
CA PHE A 36 14.87 -2.09 -6.95
C PHE A 36 16.24 -2.76 -6.87
N GLU A 37 17.11 -2.28 -5.99
CA GLU A 37 18.41 -2.90 -5.77
C GLU A 37 18.27 -4.21 -4.98
N SER A 38 17.27 -4.30 -4.09
CA SER A 38 17.03 -5.47 -3.25
C SER A 38 15.55 -5.71 -2.92
N LYS A 39 15.24 -6.87 -2.32
CA LYS A 39 13.92 -7.18 -1.75
C LYS A 39 13.58 -6.23 -0.60
N ASP A 40 14.58 -5.79 0.15
CA ASP A 40 14.39 -4.90 1.29
C ASP A 40 13.97 -3.49 0.80
N ASP A 41 14.55 -3.01 -0.30
CA ASP A 41 14.13 -1.75 -0.92
C ASP A 41 12.68 -1.80 -1.41
N LEU A 42 12.29 -2.92 -2.04
CA LEU A 42 10.90 -3.16 -2.41
C LEU A 42 9.99 -3.18 -1.16
N CYS A 43 10.43 -3.80 -0.07
CA CYS A 43 9.68 -3.86 1.18
C CYS A 43 9.42 -2.46 1.75
N VAL A 44 10.47 -1.62 1.81
CA VAL A 44 10.35 -0.22 2.25
C VAL A 44 9.39 0.56 1.35
N ALA A 45 9.50 0.39 0.03
CA ALA A 45 8.60 1.06 -0.92
C ALA A 45 7.13 0.63 -0.74
N VAL A 46 6.90 -0.67 -0.49
CA VAL A 46 5.57 -1.21 -0.18
C VAL A 46 5.02 -0.59 1.10
N MET A 47 5.81 -0.54 2.18
CA MET A 47 5.39 0.07 3.45
C MET A 47 5.05 1.55 3.29
N HIS A 48 5.87 2.30 2.54
CA HIS A 48 5.62 3.71 2.27
C HIS A 48 4.30 3.92 1.52
N ARG A 49 4.06 3.15 0.45
CA ARG A 49 2.81 3.22 -0.31
C ARG A 49 1.60 2.91 0.58
N GLN A 50 1.66 1.83 1.37
CA GLN A 50 0.56 1.45 2.26
C GLN A 50 0.27 2.53 3.31
N GLY A 51 1.31 3.16 3.86
CA GLY A 51 1.18 4.28 4.78
C GLY A 51 0.49 5.49 4.12
N GLN A 52 0.89 5.84 2.90
CA GLN A 52 0.27 6.92 2.13
C GLN A 52 -1.20 6.63 1.80
N ASP A 53 -1.52 5.40 1.39
CA ASP A 53 -2.89 4.97 1.11
C ASP A 53 -3.77 5.04 2.36
N SER A 54 -3.23 4.62 3.52
CA SER A 54 -3.93 4.68 4.81
C SER A 54 -4.19 6.12 5.26
N LEU A 55 -3.20 7.01 5.07
CA LEU A 55 -3.34 8.43 5.39
C LEU A 55 -4.39 9.10 4.50
N ARG A 56 -4.36 8.82 3.19
CA ARG A 56 -5.34 9.34 2.23
C ARG A 56 -6.76 8.90 2.60
N ALA A 57 -6.96 7.61 2.88
CA ALA A 57 -8.26 7.08 3.29
C ALA A 57 -8.78 7.77 4.57
N THR A 58 -7.90 8.05 5.53
CA THR A 58 -8.26 8.76 6.77
C THR A 58 -8.66 10.22 6.50
N GLN A 59 -7.96 10.90 5.58
CA GLN A 59 -8.29 12.27 5.19
C GLN A 59 -9.63 12.35 4.44
N GLU A 60 -9.90 11.40 3.55
CA GLU A 60 -11.18 11.32 2.83
C GLU A 60 -12.35 11.06 3.79
N ALA A 61 -12.18 10.17 4.76
CA ALA A 61 -13.20 9.88 5.76
C ALA A 61 -13.50 11.10 6.66
N THR A 62 -12.47 11.83 7.08
CA THR A 62 -12.65 13.04 7.92
C THR A 62 -13.24 14.21 7.13
N ALA A 63 -12.88 14.38 5.86
CA ALA A 63 -13.47 15.39 4.97
C ALA A 63 -14.97 15.15 4.72
N SER A 64 -15.39 13.88 4.59
CA SER A 64 -16.81 13.51 4.44
C SER A 64 -17.66 13.90 5.66
N VAL A 65 -17.12 13.68 6.87
CA VAL A 65 -17.80 14.06 8.13
C VAL A 65 -17.82 15.58 8.35
N ALA A 66 -16.78 16.30 7.92
CA ALA A 66 -16.73 17.76 8.01
C ALA A 66 -17.67 18.46 7.01
N ALA A 67 -18.10 17.78 5.95
CA ALA A 67 -18.95 18.32 4.89
C ALA A 67 -20.46 18.26 5.19
N GLU A 68 -20.91 17.53 6.22
CA GLU A 68 -22.31 17.57 6.66
C GLU A 68 -22.57 18.85 7.50
N PRO A 69 -23.44 19.77 7.05
CA PRO A 69 -23.85 20.89 7.87
C PRO A 69 -24.70 20.35 9.02
N ARG A 70 -24.20 20.48 10.26
CA ARG A 70 -24.99 20.22 11.47
C ARG A 70 -26.28 21.05 11.37
N PRO A 71 -27.49 20.45 11.39
CA PRO A 71 -28.71 21.23 11.40
C PRO A 71 -28.72 22.10 12.66
N ALA A 72 -28.78 23.42 12.47
CA ALA A 72 -28.93 24.36 13.57
C ALA A 72 -30.27 24.06 14.25
N THR A 73 -30.22 23.54 15.48
CA THR A 73 -31.41 23.40 16.31
C THR A 73 -32.03 24.79 16.49
N PRO A 74 -33.29 25.02 16.07
CA PRO A 74 -33.93 26.29 16.34
C PRO A 74 -34.30 26.33 17.83
N THR A 75 -33.60 27.16 18.59
CA THR A 75 -34.00 27.50 19.97
C THR A 75 -35.19 28.45 19.87
N ARG A 76 -36.34 28.00 20.39
CA ARG A 76 -37.59 28.75 20.48
C ARG A 76 -37.54 29.82 21.57
#